data_AF-A0A318R673-F1
#
_entry.id   AF-A0A318R673-F1
#
_cell.length_a   1.000
_cell.length_b   1.000
_cell.length_c   1.000
_cell.angle_alpha   90.00
_cell.angle_beta   90.00
_cell.angle_gamma   90.00
#
_symmetry.space_group_name_H-M   'P 1'
#
loop_
_entity.id
_entity.type
_entity.pdbx_description
1 polymer ?
#
loop_
_entity_poly.entity_id
_entity_poly.type
_entity_poly.pdbx_seq_one_letter_code
_entity_poly.pdbx_strand_id
1 'polypeptide(L)'
;MTSYVYLVQNGDLFNIGVSNNLERSRISLRPGELIAFSITDKPEVLINNLRKIYVDNRLPGSDYYRLANSQVKECRALLEGDGSNNYFQPFFRGPSLFLLFISSWFLITYIIIQFAVNPILSKFS
;
A
#
# COMPACT_ATOMS: atom_id res chain seq x y z
N MET A 1 -18.33 16.91 5.68
CA MET A 1 -17.70 16.71 4.35
C MET A 1 -16.46 15.87 4.59
N THR A 2 -16.38 14.70 3.97
CA THR A 2 -15.25 13.78 4.15
C THR A 2 -13.99 14.40 3.54
N SER A 3 -12.94 14.52 4.34
CA SER A 3 -11.66 15.08 3.93
C SER A 3 -10.58 14.02 4.10
N TYR A 4 -9.53 14.10 3.27
CA TYR A 4 -8.41 13.17 3.26
C TYR A 4 -7.22 13.83 3.93
N VAL A 5 -6.64 13.19 4.93
CA VAL A 5 -5.31 13.51 5.44
C VAL A 5 -4.33 12.56 4.78
N TYR A 6 -3.30 13.06 4.12
CA TYR A 6 -2.39 12.25 3.33
C TYR A 6 -0.93 12.44 3.75
N LEU A 7 -0.13 11.43 3.44
CA LEU A 7 1.32 11.40 3.55
C LEU A 7 1.92 11.13 2.16
N VAL A 8 2.66 12.10 1.62
CA VAL A 8 3.37 12.00 0.34
C VAL A 8 4.87 11.98 0.58
N GLN A 9 5.59 11.10 -0.11
CA GLN A 9 7.04 11.02 -0.10
C GLN A 9 7.63 11.57 -1.39
N ASN A 10 8.62 12.45 -1.25
CA ASN A 10 9.41 12.98 -2.35
C ASN A 10 10.89 12.74 -2.02
N GLY A 11 11.42 11.58 -2.44
CA GLY A 11 12.76 11.13 -2.04
C GLY A 11 12.86 10.91 -0.53
N ASP A 12 13.75 11.66 0.12
CA ASP A 12 13.97 11.60 1.58
C ASP A 12 13.03 12.50 2.38
N LEU A 13 12.14 13.22 1.70
CA LEU A 13 11.25 14.22 2.31
C LEU A 13 9.81 13.73 2.31
N PHE A 14 9.10 14.03 3.38
CA PHE A 14 7.71 13.65 3.56
C PHE A 14 6.85 14.90 3.71
N ASN A 15 5.68 14.92 3.09
CA ASN A 15 4.70 15.99 3.20
C ASN A 15 3.41 15.44 3.81
N ILE A 16 2.91 16.11 4.85
CA ILE A 16 1.64 15.78 5.51
C ILE A 16 0.65 16.90 5.23
N GLY A 17 -0.41 16.58 4.51
CA GLY A 17 -1.40 17.55 4.04
C GLY A 17 -2.83 17.08 4.19
N VAL A 18 -3.76 18.02 3.99
CA VAL A 18 -5.20 17.77 3.93
C VAL A 18 -5.67 18.08 2.51
N SER A 19 -6.56 17.27 1.97
CA SER A 19 -7.25 17.58 0.72
C SER A 19 -8.65 16.99 0.70
N ASN A 20 -9.52 17.65 -0.05
CA ASN A 20 -10.86 17.16 -0.34
C ASN A 20 -10.86 16.25 -1.58
N ASN A 21 -9.74 16.19 -2.32
CA ASN A 21 -9.58 15.39 -3.53
C ASN A 21 -8.13 14.87 -3.67
N LEU A 22 -7.95 13.57 -3.40
CA LEU A 22 -6.64 12.90 -3.47
C LEU A 22 -6.01 12.95 -4.86
N GLU A 23 -6.79 12.79 -5.93
CA GLU A 23 -6.28 12.76 -7.31
C GLU A 23 -5.69 14.10 -7.74
N ARG A 24 -6.37 15.21 -7.41
CA ARG A 24 -5.84 16.56 -7.68
C ARG A 24 -4.53 16.79 -6.92
N SER A 25 -4.47 16.31 -5.68
CA SER A 25 -3.29 16.47 -4.81
C SER A 25 -2.11 15.63 -5.29
N ARG A 26 -2.38 14.42 -5.81
CA ARG A 26 -1.38 13.56 -6.44
C ARG A 26 -0.75 14.25 -7.66
N ILE A 27 -1.55 14.91 -8.49
CA ILE A 27 -1.04 15.62 -9.68
C ILE A 27 -0.18 16.82 -9.28
N SER A 28 -0.61 17.61 -8.28
CA SER A 28 0.11 18.81 -7.85
C SER A 28 1.42 18.52 -7.11
N LEU A 29 1.53 17.35 -6.46
CA LEU A 29 2.68 16.98 -5.64
C LEU A 29 3.70 16.10 -6.37
N ARG A 30 3.56 15.90 -7.69
CA ARG A 30 4.56 15.18 -8.49
C ARG A 30 5.92 15.88 -8.43
N PRO A 31 7.04 15.15 -8.28
CA PRO A 31 7.19 13.70 -8.46
C PRO A 31 6.88 12.84 -7.22
N GLY A 32 6.31 13.39 -6.15
CA GLY A 32 6.05 12.67 -4.91
C GLY A 32 5.02 11.55 -5.02
N GLU A 33 5.28 10.45 -4.30
CA GLU A 33 4.43 9.26 -4.19
C GLU A 33 3.55 9.30 -2.95
N LEU A 34 2.28 8.91 -3.09
CA LEU A 34 1.36 8.82 -1.96
C LEU A 34 1.64 7.53 -1.18
N ILE A 35 2.10 7.65 0.07
CA ILE A 35 2.37 6.51 0.95
C ILE A 35 1.11 6.05 1.68
N ALA A 36 0.39 7.00 2.29
CA ALA A 36 -0.73 6.71 3.17
C ALA A 36 -1.78 7.83 3.14
N PHE A 37 -3.02 7.48 3.43
CA PHE A 37 -4.10 8.45 3.59
C PHE A 37 -5.13 7.95 4.61
N SER A 38 -5.76 8.89 5.32
CA SER A 38 -6.87 8.66 6.23
C SER A 38 -8.07 9.48 5.78
N ILE A 39 -9.26 8.88 5.81
CA ILE A 39 -10.52 9.60 5.60
C ILE A 39 -11.04 10.02 6.97
N THR A 40 -11.34 11.30 7.15
CA THR A 40 -11.90 11.78 8.41
C THR A 40 -12.83 12.97 8.19
N ASP A 41 -13.83 13.09 9.05
CA ASP A 41 -14.72 14.25 9.11
C ASP A 41 -14.11 15.43 9.88
N LYS A 42 -13.01 15.20 10.61
CA LYS A 42 -12.30 16.20 11.42
C LYS A 42 -10.80 16.25 11.06
N PRO A 43 -10.45 16.64 9.82
CA PRO A 43 -9.08 16.62 9.32
C PRO A 43 -8.13 17.53 10.11
N GLU A 44 -8.64 18.66 10.61
CA GLU A 44 -7.85 19.65 11.36
C GLU A 44 -7.27 19.09 12.65
N VAL A 45 -8.04 18.26 13.37
CA VAL A 45 -7.59 17.65 14.62
C VAL A 45 -6.48 16.64 14.34
N LEU A 46 -6.68 15.79 13.32
CA LEU A 46 -5.71 14.77 12.94
C LEU A 46 -4.41 15.39 12.45
N ILE A 47 -4.46 16.38 11.56
CA ILE A 47 -3.24 17.03 11.05
C ILE A 47 -2.52 17.82 12.14
N ASN A 48 -3.23 18.50 13.04
CA ASN A 48 -2.59 19.23 14.14
C ASN A 48 -1.88 18.29 15.11
N ASN A 49 -2.46 17.11 15.37
CA ASN A 49 -1.80 16.09 16.19
C ASN A 49 -0.53 15.57 15.50
N LEU A 50 -0.61 15.21 14.21
CA LEU A 50 0.57 14.76 13.46
C LEU A 50 1.67 15.84 13.41
N ARG A 51 1.31 17.10 13.19
CA ARG A 51 2.25 18.23 13.19
C ARG A 51 2.93 18.44 14.54
N LYS A 52 2.24 18.19 15.65
CA LYS A 52 2.82 18.26 17.01
C LYS A 52 3.77 17.11 17.27
N ILE A 53 3.42 15.89 16.85
CA ILE A 53 4.25 14.69 17.04
C ILE A 53 5.57 14.82 16.29
N TYR A 54 5.54 15.32 15.04
CA TYR A 54 6.71 15.42 14.17
C TYR A 54 7.29 16.83 14.07
N VAL A 55 7.03 17.70 15.06
CA VAL A 55 7.46 19.11 15.02
C VAL A 55 8.99 19.24 14.91
N ASP A 56 9.72 18.38 15.62
CA ASP A 56 11.19 18.39 15.66
C ASP A 56 11.83 17.91 14.35
N ASN A 57 11.06 17.14 13.56
CA ASN A 57 11.49 16.61 12.27
C ASN A 57 11.11 17.54 11.09
N ARG A 58 10.43 18.66 11.36
CA ARG A 58 9.99 19.59 10.33
C ARG A 58 11.17 20.43 9.83
N LEU A 59 11.29 20.54 8.50
CA LEU A 59 12.28 21.42 7.90
C LEU A 59 11.86 22.89 8.05
N PRO A 60 12.75 23.76 8.54
CA PRO A 60 12.44 25.17 8.77
C PRO A 60 12.05 25.86 7.46
N GLY A 61 10.97 26.64 7.48
CA GLY A 61 10.47 27.37 6.31
C GLY A 61 9.75 26.52 5.26
N SER A 62 9.44 25.26 5.55
CA SER A 62 8.71 24.38 4.62
C SER A 62 7.65 23.51 5.31
N ASP A 63 6.79 22.91 4.50
CA ASP A 63 5.79 21.91 4.94
C ASP A 63 6.30 20.46 4.83
N TYR A 64 7.61 20.29 4.61
CA TYR A 64 8.27 18.99 4.54
C TYR A 64 8.86 18.57 5.88
N TYR A 65 8.83 17.26 6.10
CA TYR A 65 9.35 16.57 7.27
C TYR A 65 10.45 15.62 6.83
N ARG A 66 11.51 15.54 7.63
CA ARG A 66 12.55 14.52 7.48
C ARG A 66 12.30 13.42 8.49
N LEU A 67 11.45 12.46 8.11
CA LEU A 67 11.05 11.36 8.97
C LEU A 67 12.00 10.17 8.77
N ALA A 68 12.39 9.54 9.87
CA ALA A 68 13.07 8.24 9.81
C ALA A 68 12.08 7.13 9.40
N ASN A 69 12.58 6.02 8.85
CA ASN A 69 11.73 4.90 8.43
C ASN A 69 10.80 4.37 9.53
N SER A 70 11.24 4.39 10.80
CA SER A 70 10.40 4.03 11.96
C SER A 70 9.23 5.00 12.14
N GLN A 71 9.49 6.31 12.07
CA GLN A 71 8.49 7.37 12.19
C GLN A 71 7.51 7.36 11.00
N VAL A 72 7.99 7.03 9.80
CA VAL A 72 7.12 6.85 8.62
C VAL A 72 6.16 5.68 8.85
N LYS A 73 6.65 4.56 9.40
CA LYS A 73 5.83 3.39 9.70
C LYS A 73 4.77 3.69 10.78
N GLU A 74 5.13 4.47 11.78
CA GLU A 74 4.22 4.93 12.82
C GLU A 74 3.17 5.92 12.28
N CYS A 75 3.59 6.94 11.52
CA CYS A 75 2.69 7.89 10.87
C CYS A 75 1.72 7.17 9.93
N ARG A 76 2.23 6.20 9.18
CA ARG A 76 1.42 5.32 8.34
C ARG A 76 0.40 4.56 9.17
N ALA A 77 0.80 3.90 10.26
CA ALA A 77 -0.13 3.18 11.14
C ALA A 77 -1.21 4.10 11.74
N LEU A 78 -0.86 5.34 12.10
CA LEU A 78 -1.80 6.35 12.61
C LEU A 78 -2.80 6.84 11.55
N LEU A 79 -2.35 7.01 10.31
CA LEU A 79 -3.22 7.36 9.18
C LEU A 79 -4.03 6.16 8.68
N GLU A 80 -3.52 4.95 8.83
CA GLU A 80 -4.14 3.72 8.35
C GLU A 80 -5.15 3.10 9.35
N GLY A 81 -5.21 3.61 10.59
CA GLY A 81 -6.00 3.08 11.71
C GLY A 81 -7.46 2.69 11.40
N ASP A 82 -7.83 1.49 11.87
CA ASP A 82 -9.11 0.73 11.78
C ASP A 82 -9.80 0.53 10.42
N GLY A 83 -9.40 1.20 9.33
CA GLY A 83 -10.17 1.17 8.07
C GLY A 83 -9.44 0.80 6.78
N SER A 84 -8.11 0.76 6.74
CA SER A 84 -7.40 0.82 5.44
C SER A 84 -6.52 -0.38 5.08
N ASN A 85 -6.47 -1.42 5.92
CA ASN A 85 -5.58 -2.58 5.75
C ASN A 85 -5.71 -3.37 4.44
N ASN A 86 -6.67 -3.03 3.56
CA ASN A 86 -7.02 -3.81 2.38
C ASN A 86 -7.11 -3.04 1.06
N TYR A 87 -6.84 -1.73 0.98
CA TYR A 87 -7.11 -1.03 -0.29
C TYR A 87 -6.03 -1.28 -1.38
N PHE A 88 -4.78 -1.57 -0.99
CA PHE A 88 -3.71 -1.90 -1.93
C PHE A 88 -2.76 -2.97 -1.39
N GLN A 89 -3.29 -4.13 -0.99
CA GLN A 89 -2.44 -5.30 -0.99
C GLN A 89 -2.33 -5.77 -2.44
N PRO A 90 -1.14 -5.76 -3.09
CA PRO A 90 -1.00 -6.45 -4.36
C PRO A 90 -1.44 -7.90 -4.13
N PHE A 91 -2.36 -8.37 -4.96
CA PHE A 91 -2.96 -9.71 -4.90
C PHE A 91 -1.91 -10.84 -4.74
N PHE A 92 -0.66 -10.54 -5.13
CA PHE A 92 0.52 -11.36 -5.02
C PHE A 92 1.33 -11.06 -3.74
N ARG A 93 0.87 -11.50 -2.57
CA ARG A 93 1.76 -11.66 -1.41
C ARG A 93 2.45 -13.02 -1.48
N GLY A 94 3.75 -13.06 -1.14
CA GLY A 94 4.65 -14.22 -1.27
C GLY A 94 4.05 -15.61 -1.03
N PRO A 95 3.35 -15.88 0.09
CA PRO A 95 2.77 -17.21 0.31
C PRO A 95 1.64 -17.57 -0.67
N SER A 96 0.87 -16.59 -1.16
CA SER A 96 -0.16 -16.80 -2.19
C SER A 96 0.46 -17.21 -3.53
N LEU A 97 1.58 -16.59 -3.92
CA LEU A 97 2.33 -16.97 -5.12
C LEU A 97 2.85 -18.41 -5.04
N PHE A 98 3.33 -18.82 -3.88
CA PHE A 98 3.81 -20.19 -3.67
C PHE A 98 2.67 -21.22 -3.78
N LEU A 99 1.49 -20.91 -3.23
CA LEU A 99 0.30 -21.76 -3.36
C LEU A 99 -0.21 -21.84 -4.80
N LEU A 100 -0.22 -20.73 -5.53
CA LEU A 100 -0.59 -20.68 -6.94
C LEU A 100 0.41 -21.45 -7.83
N PHE A 101 1.70 -21.38 -7.51
CA PHE A 101 2.73 -22.13 -8.20
C PHE A 101 2.57 -23.65 -8.00
N ILE A 102 2.33 -24.07 -6.75
CA ILE A 102 2.10 -25.48 -6.43
C ILE A 102 0.81 -26.00 -7.09
N SER A 103 -0.29 -25.23 -7.02
CA SER A 103 -1.56 -25.64 -7.65
C SER A 103 -1.44 -25.74 -9.17
N SER A 104 -0.68 -24.82 -9.80
CA SER A 104 -0.38 -24.87 -11.23
C SER A 104 0.42 -26.13 -11.59
N TRP A 105 1.42 -26.50 -10.78
CA TRP A 105 2.21 -27.72 -11.00
C TRP A 105 1.33 -28.97 -10.94
N PHE A 106 0.48 -29.10 -9.92
CA PHE A 106 -0.44 -30.24 -9.81
C PHE A 106 -1.42 -30.31 -10.99
N LEU A 107 -1.98 -29.18 -11.42
CA LEU A 107 -2.87 -29.13 -12.59
C LEU A 107 -2.17 -29.60 -13.87
N ILE A 108 -0.94 -29.14 -14.12
CA ILE A 108 -0.16 -29.56 -15.30
C ILE A 108 0.10 -31.06 -15.27
N THR A 109 0.55 -31.59 -14.12
CA THR A 109 0.80 -33.04 -13.99
C THR A 109 -0.48 -33.86 -14.20
N TYR A 110 -1.61 -33.42 -13.66
CA TYR A 110 -2.91 -34.08 -13.86
C TYR A 110 -3.33 -34.10 -15.33
N ILE A 111 -3.16 -32.97 -16.05
CA ILE A 111 -3.47 -32.88 -17.48
C ILE A 111 -2.56 -33.82 -18.29
N ILE A 112 -1.26 -33.86 -17.99
CA ILE A 112 -0.32 -34.76 -18.68
C ILE A 112 -0.71 -36.22 -18.45
N ILE A 113 -1.08 -36.61 -17.23
CA ILE A 113 -1.51 -37.98 -16.95
C ILE A 113 -2.77 -38.33 -17.77
N GLN A 114 -3.77 -37.45 -17.77
CA GLN A 114 -5.02 -37.70 -18.48
C GLN A 114 -4.88 -37.73 -20.00
N PHE A 115 -4.08 -36.84 -20.58
CA PHE A 115 -4.02 -36.65 -22.04
C PHE A 115 -2.81 -37.27 -22.72
N ALA A 116 -1.71 -37.52 -22.01
CA ALA A 116 -0.52 -38.16 -22.58
C ALA A 116 -0.36 -39.59 -22.09
N VAL A 117 -0.52 -39.85 -20.78
CA VAL A 117 -0.19 -41.16 -20.20
C VAL A 117 -1.34 -42.16 -20.36
N ASN A 118 -2.55 -41.79 -19.93
CA ASN A 118 -3.74 -42.66 -20.02
C ASN A 118 -4.02 -43.21 -21.43
N PRO A 119 -3.97 -42.41 -22.53
CA PRO A 119 -4.23 -42.94 -23.87
C PRO A 119 -3.10 -43.82 -24.43
N ILE A 120 -1.91 -43.78 -23.82
CA ILE A 120 -0.82 -44.70 -24.15
C ILE A 120 -1.00 -46.00 -23.37
N LEU A 121 -1.25 -45.92 -22.06
CA LEU A 121 -1.48 -47.08 -21.21
C LEU A 121 -2.72 -47.89 -21.61
N SER A 122 -3.78 -47.24 -22.08
CA SER A 122 -4.98 -47.91 -22.58
C SER A 122 -4.75 -48.70 -23.87
N LYS A 123 -3.63 -48.51 -24.57
CA LYS A 123 -3.24 -49.34 -25.72
C LYS A 123 -2.48 -50.61 -25.33
N PHE A 124 -2.04 -50.70 -24.06
CA PHE A 124 -1.29 -51.83 -23.51
C PHE A 124 -2.11 -52.65 -22.50
N SER A 125 -3.36 -52.24 -22.21
CA SER A 125 -4.37 -53.02 -21.48
C SER A 125 -5.38 -53.61 -22.45
#